data_AF-A0A8T1TGL3-F1
#
_entry.id   AF-A0A8T1TGL3-F1
#
_cell.length_a   1.000
_cell.length_b   1.000
_cell.length_c   1.000
_cell.angle_alpha   90.00
_cell.angle_beta   90.00
_cell.angle_gamma   90.00
#
_symmetry.space_group_name_H-M   'P 1'
#
loop_
_entity.id
_entity.type
_entity.pdbx_description
1 polymer ?
#
loop_
_entity_poly.entity_id
_entity_poly.type
_entity_poly.pdbx_seq_one_letter_code
_entity_poly.pdbx_strand_id
1 'polypeptide(L)'
;AHCLQEMASSKSLLNLLTFTFGSTIGFFACYMLFSIVLEKQVVIQPDILHNDPHGEHSEETGSDQLEGQMNFNADAGQHQDENKNIAEGLYQKVKILCWVMTGPQNLEKKAKHVKATWAQHCNKILFMSSEENKDFPTVGLETKEGRDQLYWKTIKAFQYVHDHYFDDADWFMKADDDTYVILDNLRWLLSKYNPEQPIYFGRRFKPYVKQGYMSGGAGYVLSKEALRRFVNAFKTNKCSHSSSIEDLALGKCMENINVEAGDSRDTSGKETFHPFVPEHHLIRGYLPRTFWYWNYNYYPAIEWPITHASAMDNYGIIPPIGKLLPNSR
;
A
#
# COMPACT_ATOMS: atom_id res chain seq x y z
N ALA A 1 -56.50 -52.65 -29.09
CA ALA A 1 -55.20 -51.95 -29.20
C ALA A 1 -55.13 -50.64 -28.39
N HIS A 2 -56.23 -49.93 -28.12
CA HIS A 2 -56.19 -48.62 -27.43
C HIS A 2 -55.90 -48.64 -25.91
N CYS A 3 -56.21 -49.72 -25.18
CA CYS A 3 -56.09 -49.75 -23.72
C CYS A 3 -54.66 -50.04 -23.20
N LEU A 4 -53.78 -50.59 -24.05
CA LEU A 4 -52.38 -50.87 -23.69
C LEU A 4 -51.46 -49.65 -23.83
N GLN A 5 -51.85 -48.65 -24.62
CA GLN A 5 -51.03 -47.48 -24.92
C GLN A 5 -51.13 -46.37 -23.84
N GLU A 6 -52.27 -46.26 -23.15
CA GLU A 6 -52.43 -45.34 -22.00
C GLU A 6 -51.65 -45.77 -20.76
N MET A 7 -51.59 -47.08 -20.47
CA MET A 7 -50.86 -47.59 -19.29
C MET A 7 -49.33 -47.48 -19.42
N ALA A 8 -48.79 -47.51 -20.64
CA ALA A 8 -47.35 -47.33 -20.88
C ALA A 8 -46.92 -45.87 -20.69
N SER A 9 -47.79 -44.92 -21.09
CA SER A 9 -47.55 -43.47 -20.95
C SER A 9 -47.54 -43.05 -19.47
N SER A 10 -48.48 -43.54 -18.65
CA SER A 10 -48.56 -43.16 -17.23
C SER A 10 -47.37 -43.68 -16.39
N LYS A 11 -46.89 -44.90 -16.69
CA LYS A 11 -45.69 -45.46 -16.07
C LYS A 11 -44.42 -44.71 -16.47
N SER A 12 -44.31 -44.28 -17.73
CA SER A 12 -43.19 -43.46 -18.21
C SER A 12 -43.16 -42.08 -17.56
N LEU A 13 -44.33 -41.45 -17.36
CA LEU A 13 -44.44 -40.16 -16.69
C LEU A 13 -44.07 -40.25 -15.20
N LEU A 14 -44.52 -41.31 -14.52
CA LEU A 14 -44.21 -41.55 -13.10
C LEU A 14 -42.71 -41.82 -12.89
N ASN A 15 -42.08 -42.57 -13.80
CA ASN A 15 -40.64 -42.81 -13.79
C ASN A 15 -39.83 -41.53 -14.07
N LEU A 16 -40.33 -40.67 -14.97
CA LEU A 16 -39.68 -39.38 -15.26
C LEU A 16 -39.79 -38.42 -14.07
N LEU A 17 -40.95 -38.36 -13.40
CA LEU A 17 -41.16 -37.53 -12.21
C LEU A 17 -40.34 -37.99 -11.02
N THR A 18 -40.21 -39.30 -10.81
CA THR A 18 -39.35 -39.85 -9.75
C THR A 18 -37.86 -39.61 -10.03
N PHE A 19 -37.43 -39.69 -11.29
CA PHE A 19 -36.06 -39.38 -11.68
C PHE A 19 -35.71 -37.89 -11.53
N THR A 20 -36.61 -36.98 -11.92
CA THR A 20 -36.38 -35.53 -11.80
C THR A 20 -36.37 -35.09 -10.34
N PHE A 21 -37.27 -35.64 -9.52
CA PHE A 21 -37.30 -35.36 -8.08
C PHE A 21 -36.08 -35.93 -7.35
N GLY A 22 -35.62 -37.13 -7.73
CA GLY A 22 -34.38 -37.70 -7.21
C GLY A 22 -33.14 -36.87 -7.61
N SER A 23 -33.09 -36.38 -8.84
CA SER A 23 -31.98 -35.55 -9.33
C SER A 23 -31.93 -34.19 -8.65
N THR A 24 -33.08 -33.54 -8.41
CA THR A 24 -33.11 -32.25 -7.70
C THR A 24 -32.66 -32.40 -6.26
N ILE A 25 -33.15 -33.42 -5.55
CA ILE A 25 -32.71 -33.72 -4.18
C ILE A 25 -31.22 -34.04 -4.13
N GLY A 26 -30.73 -34.85 -5.07
CA GLY A 26 -29.30 -35.19 -5.17
C GLY A 26 -28.43 -33.96 -5.42
N PHE A 27 -28.88 -33.05 -6.29
CA PHE A 27 -28.18 -31.79 -6.56
C PHE A 27 -28.16 -30.87 -5.34
N PHE A 28 -29.29 -30.70 -4.63
CA PHE A 28 -29.34 -29.90 -3.41
C PHE A 28 -28.49 -30.52 -2.29
N ALA A 29 -28.52 -31.84 -2.12
CA ALA A 29 -27.69 -32.53 -1.14
C ALA A 29 -26.20 -32.36 -1.46
N CYS A 30 -25.79 -32.53 -2.73
CA CYS A 30 -24.42 -32.29 -3.16
C CYS A 30 -24.01 -30.82 -3.00
N TYR A 31 -24.87 -29.87 -3.37
CA TYR A 31 -24.61 -28.45 -3.21
C TYR A 31 -24.40 -28.07 -1.74
N MET A 32 -25.23 -28.59 -0.83
CA MET A 32 -25.08 -28.39 0.61
C MET A 32 -23.80 -29.05 1.14
N LEU A 33 -23.48 -30.27 0.71
CA LEU A 33 -22.23 -30.94 1.08
C LEU A 33 -21.00 -30.19 0.58
N PHE A 34 -21.00 -29.75 -0.67
CA PHE A 34 -19.92 -28.93 -1.24
C PHE A 34 -19.81 -27.58 -0.52
N SER A 35 -20.92 -26.94 -0.18
CA SER A 35 -20.92 -25.67 0.56
C SER A 35 -20.31 -25.85 1.95
N ILE A 36 -20.71 -26.91 2.68
CA ILE A 36 -20.18 -27.22 4.03
C ILE A 36 -18.70 -27.62 3.98
N VAL A 37 -18.27 -28.38 2.95
CA VAL A 37 -16.87 -28.81 2.80
C VAL A 37 -15.97 -27.65 2.37
N LEU A 38 -16.41 -26.77 1.46
CA LEU A 38 -15.67 -25.56 1.10
C LEU A 38 -15.59 -24.57 2.26
N GLU A 39 -16.67 -24.41 3.03
CA GLU A 39 -16.69 -23.50 4.19
C GLU A 39 -15.76 -23.99 5.31
N LYS A 40 -15.59 -25.32 5.47
CA LYS A 40 -14.62 -25.90 6.41
C LYS A 40 -13.16 -25.79 5.97
N GLN A 41 -12.85 -25.66 4.68
CA GLN A 41 -11.46 -25.52 4.22
C GLN A 41 -10.91 -24.09 4.33
N VAL A 42 -11.77 -23.08 4.60
CA VAL A 42 -11.35 -21.68 4.77
C VAL A 42 -11.65 -21.18 6.19
N VAL A 43 -11.41 -22.02 7.20
CA VAL A 43 -11.15 -21.55 8.56
C VAL A 43 -9.68 -21.77 8.83
N ILE A 44 -8.84 -20.98 8.16
CA ILE A 44 -7.51 -20.70 8.70
C ILE A 44 -7.81 -19.82 9.91
N GLN A 45 -7.79 -20.38 11.13
CA GLN A 45 -7.55 -19.57 12.30
C GLN A 45 -6.11 -19.07 12.14
N PRO A 46 -5.86 -17.79 11.84
CA PRO A 46 -4.55 -17.27 12.15
C PRO A 46 -4.47 -17.36 13.67
N ASP A 47 -3.44 -18.01 14.19
CA ASP A 47 -3.03 -17.73 15.57
C ASP A 47 -2.95 -16.21 15.65
N ILE A 48 -3.81 -15.60 16.46
CA ILE A 48 -3.89 -14.15 16.61
C ILE A 48 -2.63 -13.79 17.38
N LEU A 49 -1.53 -13.66 16.65
CA LEU A 49 -0.31 -13.09 17.16
C LEU A 49 -0.68 -11.64 17.45
N HIS A 50 -0.81 -11.33 18.73
CA HIS A 50 -1.14 -10.00 19.23
C HIS A 50 0.10 -9.11 19.08
N ASN A 51 0.54 -8.92 17.85
CA ASN A 51 1.59 -7.99 17.51
C ASN A 51 0.95 -6.63 17.29
N ASP A 52 1.56 -5.63 17.92
CA ASP A 52 1.27 -4.24 17.63
C ASP A 52 1.38 -4.03 16.09
N PRO A 53 0.33 -3.52 15.42
CA PRO A 53 0.32 -3.26 13.98
C PRO A 53 1.42 -2.30 13.51
N HIS A 54 2.05 -1.60 14.47
CA HIS A 54 3.16 -0.68 14.29
C HIS A 54 4.39 -1.06 15.14
N GLY A 55 4.36 -2.22 15.81
CA GLY A 55 5.40 -2.64 16.73
C GLY A 55 6.52 -3.37 16.04
N GLU A 56 7.73 -3.22 16.58
CA GLU A 56 8.84 -4.12 16.35
C GLU A 56 8.31 -5.56 16.40
N HIS A 57 8.45 -6.30 15.30
CA HIS A 57 8.50 -7.75 15.41
C HIS A 57 9.57 -8.02 16.46
N SER A 58 9.16 -8.53 17.62
CA SER A 58 10.11 -9.05 18.60
C SER A 58 11.03 -9.99 17.83
N GLU A 59 12.32 -9.64 17.76
CA GLU A 59 13.35 -10.53 17.25
C GLU A 59 13.15 -11.85 18.00
N GLU A 60 12.62 -12.86 17.31
CA GLU A 60 12.68 -14.22 17.83
C GLU A 60 14.16 -14.47 18.05
N THR A 61 14.53 -14.62 19.32
CA THR A 61 15.87 -15.01 19.77
C THR A 61 16.10 -16.50 19.48
N GLY A 62 15.64 -16.96 18.31
CA GLY A 62 15.95 -18.24 17.71
C GLY A 62 17.08 -18.02 16.71
N SER A 63 18.21 -18.66 16.96
CA SER A 63 19.45 -18.56 16.19
C SER A 63 19.38 -19.25 14.83
N ASP A 64 18.35 -19.00 14.02
CA ASP A 64 18.32 -19.42 12.62
C ASP A 64 18.51 -18.17 11.75
N GLN A 65 19.76 -17.69 11.70
CA GLN A 65 20.19 -16.83 10.59
C GLN A 65 19.96 -17.62 9.30
N LEU A 66 18.87 -17.33 8.60
CA LEU A 66 18.77 -17.61 7.18
C LEU A 66 19.83 -16.73 6.49
N GLU A 67 21.05 -17.28 6.35
CA GLU A 67 22.14 -16.75 5.52
C GLU A 67 21.80 -16.87 4.03
N GLY A 68 20.64 -16.34 3.62
CA GLY A 68 20.30 -16.16 2.23
C GLY A 68 20.71 -14.77 1.78
N GLN A 69 21.78 -14.65 0.99
CA GLN A 69 21.97 -13.46 0.18
C GLN A 69 20.85 -13.43 -0.87
N MET A 70 19.77 -12.69 -0.59
CA MET A 70 18.75 -12.40 -1.61
C MET A 70 19.38 -11.47 -2.66
N ASN A 71 19.76 -12.05 -3.79
CA ASN A 71 20.20 -11.29 -4.95
C ASN A 71 18.96 -10.73 -5.66
N PHE A 72 18.55 -9.50 -5.34
CA PHE A 72 17.45 -8.80 -6.01
C PHE A 72 17.68 -8.61 -7.52
N ASN A 73 18.93 -8.76 -7.99
CA ASN A 73 19.28 -8.71 -9.40
C ASN A 73 19.34 -10.11 -10.06
N ALA A 74 19.00 -11.19 -9.34
CA ALA A 74 19.04 -12.55 -9.89
C ALA A 74 18.14 -12.69 -11.13
N ASP A 75 16.99 -12.02 -11.14
CA ASP A 75 16.05 -11.99 -12.26
C ASP A 75 16.20 -10.76 -13.17
N ALA A 76 17.19 -9.89 -12.96
CA ALA A 76 17.41 -8.73 -13.84
C ALA A 76 17.64 -9.15 -15.31
N GLY A 77 18.14 -10.37 -15.54
CA GLY A 77 18.27 -10.97 -16.87
C GLY A 77 16.95 -11.45 -17.49
N GLN A 78 15.91 -11.73 -16.70
CA GLN A 78 14.60 -12.19 -17.18
C GLN A 78 13.71 -11.04 -17.69
N HIS A 79 14.04 -9.79 -17.36
CA HIS A 79 13.28 -8.59 -17.74
C HIS A 79 13.95 -7.76 -18.86
N GLN A 80 14.84 -8.38 -19.66
CA GLN A 80 15.52 -7.66 -20.76
C GLN A 80 14.57 -7.26 -21.91
N ASP A 81 13.48 -8.01 -22.10
CA ASP A 81 12.50 -7.77 -23.15
C ASP A 81 11.38 -6.79 -22.73
N GLU A 82 11.41 -6.27 -21.50
CA GLU A 82 10.41 -5.31 -21.03
C GLU A 82 10.61 -3.94 -21.67
N ASN A 83 9.52 -3.33 -22.13
CA ASN A 83 9.54 -2.01 -22.74
C ASN A 83 9.77 -0.91 -21.67
N LYS A 84 11.03 -0.65 -21.34
CA LYS A 84 11.46 0.33 -20.33
C LYS A 84 11.20 1.79 -20.70
N ASN A 85 10.84 2.07 -21.96
CA ASN A 85 10.65 3.43 -22.45
C ASN A 85 9.62 4.25 -21.65
N ILE A 86 8.55 3.60 -21.15
CA ILE A 86 7.53 4.28 -20.35
C ILE A 86 8.09 4.65 -18.96
N ALA A 87 8.73 3.71 -18.27
CA ALA A 87 9.29 3.94 -16.95
C ALA A 87 10.43 4.98 -16.99
N GLU A 88 11.31 4.89 -17.98
CA GLU A 88 12.38 5.87 -18.21
C GLU A 88 11.82 7.25 -18.57
N GLY A 89 10.82 7.32 -19.45
CA GLY A 89 10.14 8.57 -19.79
C GLY A 89 9.47 9.22 -18.57
N LEU A 90 8.84 8.42 -17.70
CA LEU A 90 8.28 8.87 -16.44
C LEU A 90 9.36 9.32 -15.46
N TYR A 91 10.48 8.62 -15.36
CA TYR A 91 11.61 8.98 -14.50
C TYR A 91 12.16 10.37 -14.83
N GLN A 92 12.24 10.72 -16.11
CA GLN A 92 12.69 12.02 -16.57
C GLN A 92 11.64 13.12 -16.38
N LYS A 93 10.35 12.78 -16.59
CA LYS A 93 9.24 13.73 -16.52
C LYS A 93 8.78 14.06 -15.10
N VAL A 94 8.84 13.09 -14.18
CA VAL A 94 8.30 13.18 -12.81
C VAL A 94 9.47 13.02 -11.84
N LYS A 95 10.05 14.15 -11.43
CA LYS A 95 11.19 14.16 -10.51
C LYS A 95 10.72 14.06 -9.07
N ILE A 96 11.11 12.99 -8.39
CA ILE A 96 10.73 12.71 -7.01
C ILE A 96 11.98 12.76 -6.12
N LEU A 97 11.94 13.64 -5.12
CA LEU A 97 12.85 13.60 -3.99
C LEU A 97 12.21 12.79 -2.87
N CYS A 98 12.87 11.71 -2.49
CA CYS A 98 12.48 10.90 -1.35
C CYS A 98 13.31 11.32 -0.13
N TRP A 99 12.65 11.49 1.01
CA TRP A 99 13.34 11.59 2.28
C TRP A 99 12.79 10.53 3.24
N VAL A 100 13.71 9.79 3.84
CA VAL A 100 13.41 8.64 4.70
C VAL A 100 13.66 9.05 6.14
N MET A 101 12.62 8.99 6.97
CA MET A 101 12.73 9.18 8.41
C MET A 101 13.41 7.97 9.03
N THR A 102 14.45 8.19 9.82
CA THR A 102 15.13 7.12 10.56
C THR A 102 15.72 7.63 11.88
N GLY A 103 16.40 6.76 12.61
CA GLY A 103 17.12 7.03 13.85
C GLY A 103 18.49 6.35 13.85
N PRO A 104 19.45 6.81 14.68
CA PRO A 104 20.81 6.25 14.71
C PRO A 104 20.83 4.73 14.90
N GLN A 105 19.92 4.19 15.70
CA GLN A 105 19.78 2.76 15.98
C GLN A 105 19.26 1.93 14.80
N ASN A 106 18.60 2.56 13.81
CA ASN A 106 17.97 1.88 12.69
C ASN A 106 18.81 1.90 11.41
N LEU A 107 19.96 2.59 11.41
CA LEU A 107 20.78 2.77 10.19
C LEU A 107 21.21 1.40 9.62
N GLU A 108 21.80 0.57 10.47
CA GLU A 108 22.27 -0.77 10.09
C GLU A 108 21.16 -1.83 10.04
N LYS A 109 20.06 -1.64 10.77
CA LYS A 109 18.98 -2.63 10.82
C LYS A 109 17.96 -2.47 9.70
N LYS A 110 17.69 -1.23 9.30
CA LYS A 110 16.57 -0.86 8.41
C LYS A 110 17.01 0.03 7.25
N ALA A 111 17.58 1.21 7.54
CA ALA A 111 17.84 2.23 6.52
C ALA A 111 18.80 1.76 5.42
N LYS A 112 19.79 0.89 5.75
CA LYS A 112 20.68 0.28 4.75
C LYS A 112 19.93 -0.52 3.69
N HIS A 113 18.85 -1.20 4.05
CA HIS A 113 18.06 -1.99 3.13
C HIS A 113 17.22 -1.10 2.22
N VAL A 114 16.66 -0.01 2.76
CA VAL A 114 16.01 1.02 1.96
C VAL A 114 16.97 1.60 0.92
N LYS A 115 18.19 1.99 1.36
CA LYS A 115 19.26 2.50 0.48
C LYS A 115 19.69 1.51 -0.60
N ALA A 116 19.74 0.22 -0.26
CA ALA A 116 20.16 -0.85 -1.16
C ALA A 116 19.06 -1.30 -2.15
N THR A 117 17.82 -0.85 -1.97
CA THR A 117 16.67 -1.31 -2.76
C THR A 117 15.93 -0.13 -3.41
N TRP A 118 14.66 0.10 -3.06
CA TRP A 118 13.75 0.99 -3.78
C TRP A 118 14.21 2.45 -3.83
N ALA A 119 14.99 2.91 -2.83
CA ALA A 119 15.46 4.29 -2.79
C ALA A 119 16.39 4.65 -3.95
N GLN A 120 17.02 3.65 -4.59
CA GLN A 120 17.82 3.84 -5.81
C GLN A 120 17.00 4.37 -6.99
N HIS A 121 15.69 4.17 -6.96
CA HIS A 121 14.78 4.63 -8.01
C HIS A 121 14.25 6.04 -7.77
N CYS A 122 14.64 6.72 -6.67
CA CYS A 122 14.34 8.13 -6.45
C CYS A 122 15.27 9.02 -7.31
N ASN A 123 14.83 10.21 -7.70
CA ASN A 123 15.72 11.16 -8.40
C ASN A 123 16.73 11.78 -7.41
N LYS A 124 16.32 11.95 -6.16
CA LYS A 124 17.18 12.30 -5.04
C LYS A 124 16.69 11.59 -3.78
N ILE A 125 17.61 11.13 -2.94
CA ILE A 125 17.33 10.45 -1.67
C ILE A 125 18.07 11.13 -0.53
N LEU A 126 17.37 11.36 0.58
CA LEU A 126 17.92 11.86 1.83
C LEU A 126 17.50 10.94 2.97
N PHE A 127 18.40 10.67 3.89
CA PHE A 127 18.09 9.97 5.14
C PHE A 127 18.09 10.98 6.28
N MET A 128 16.95 11.19 6.91
CA MET A 128 16.75 12.20 7.95
C MET A 128 16.81 11.51 9.31
N SER A 129 17.70 11.96 10.19
CA SER A 129 17.89 11.38 11.52
C SER A 129 17.96 12.45 12.61
N SER A 130 17.90 12.06 13.88
CA SER A 130 18.14 13.00 14.99
C SER A 130 19.55 13.59 14.92
N GLU A 131 20.52 12.77 14.53
CA GLU A 131 21.95 13.08 14.51
C GLU A 131 22.54 12.87 13.12
N GLU A 132 23.58 13.64 12.79
CA GLU A 132 24.36 13.45 11.57
C GLU A 132 25.25 12.23 11.74
N ASN A 133 25.26 11.36 10.73
CA ASN A 133 26.20 10.26 10.59
C ASN A 133 26.86 10.37 9.22
N LYS A 134 28.19 10.39 9.15
CA LYS A 134 28.93 10.54 7.88
C LYS A 134 29.17 9.21 7.15
N ASP A 135 29.20 8.10 7.89
CA ASP A 135 29.40 6.77 7.33
C ASP A 135 28.13 6.29 6.61
N PHE A 136 26.98 6.53 7.23
CA PHE A 136 25.68 6.44 6.61
C PHE A 136 25.13 7.86 6.48
N PRO A 137 25.38 8.59 5.37
CA PRO A 137 25.22 10.05 5.26
C PRO A 137 23.80 10.52 5.56
N THR A 138 23.48 10.68 6.85
CA THR A 138 22.20 11.18 7.35
C THR A 138 22.30 12.67 7.52
N VAL A 139 21.20 13.35 7.20
CA VAL A 139 20.99 14.74 7.60
C VAL A 139 20.56 14.72 9.06
N GLY A 140 21.39 15.29 9.93
CA GLY A 140 21.07 15.47 11.34
C GLY A 140 20.09 16.62 11.54
N LEU A 141 18.92 16.33 12.08
CA LEU A 141 17.86 17.31 12.33
C LEU A 141 17.99 18.02 13.68
N GLU A 142 18.95 17.64 14.53
CA GLU A 142 19.13 18.18 15.89
C GLU A 142 17.83 18.05 16.71
N THR A 143 17.32 16.83 16.80
CA THR A 143 16.09 16.48 17.53
C THR A 143 16.34 15.28 18.42
N LYS A 144 15.40 14.97 19.31
CA LYS A 144 15.46 13.74 20.10
C LYS A 144 14.80 12.58 19.35
N GLU A 145 15.12 11.36 19.75
CA GLU A 145 14.33 10.18 19.39
C GLU A 145 13.04 10.09 20.20
N GLY A 146 12.04 9.41 19.65
CA GLY A 146 10.76 9.19 20.31
C GLY A 146 9.57 9.53 19.41
N ARG A 147 8.43 8.88 19.68
CA ARG A 147 7.19 9.07 18.91
C ARG A 147 6.67 10.50 19.00
N ASP A 148 6.87 11.15 20.14
CA ASP A 148 6.51 12.55 20.40
C ASP A 148 7.35 13.57 19.62
N GLN A 149 8.52 13.15 19.10
CA GLN A 149 9.43 13.98 18.34
C GLN A 149 9.23 13.87 16.82
N LEU A 150 8.40 12.93 16.36
CA LEU A 150 8.21 12.65 14.93
C LEU A 150 7.76 13.89 14.17
N TYR A 151 6.82 14.68 14.71
CA TYR A 151 6.36 15.86 14.00
C TYR A 151 7.42 16.97 13.94
N TRP A 152 8.21 17.15 15.00
CA TRP A 152 9.38 18.04 14.97
C TRP A 152 10.37 17.62 13.89
N LYS A 153 10.67 16.33 13.79
CA LYS A 153 11.53 15.79 12.73
C LYS A 153 10.94 16.05 11.35
N THR A 154 9.65 15.78 11.13
CA THR A 154 8.98 16.05 9.84
C THR A 154 9.05 17.52 9.45
N ILE A 155 8.78 18.43 10.38
CA ILE A 155 8.86 19.89 10.13
C ILE A 155 10.28 20.26 9.69
N LYS A 156 11.30 19.84 10.45
CA LYS A 156 12.70 20.15 10.14
C LYS A 156 13.17 19.48 8.85
N ALA A 157 12.76 18.25 8.58
CA ALA A 157 13.07 17.54 7.35
C ALA A 157 12.53 18.28 6.12
N PHE A 158 11.26 18.70 6.14
CA PHE A 158 10.69 19.47 5.04
C PHE A 158 11.30 20.87 4.90
N GLN A 159 11.65 21.54 6.00
CA GLN A 159 12.41 22.79 5.95
C GLN A 159 13.78 22.59 5.29
N TYR A 160 14.52 21.55 5.69
CA TYR A 160 15.82 21.23 5.10
C TYR A 160 15.70 20.91 3.61
N VAL A 161 14.74 20.06 3.23
CA VAL A 161 14.45 19.74 1.82
C VAL A 161 14.12 20.99 1.02
N HIS A 162 13.28 21.87 1.56
CA HIS A 162 12.92 23.13 0.90
C HIS A 162 14.13 24.06 0.75
N ASP A 163 14.93 24.22 1.79
CA ASP A 163 16.01 25.21 1.78
C ASP A 163 17.22 24.75 0.92
N HIS A 164 17.39 23.45 0.67
CA HIS A 164 18.54 22.91 -0.07
C HIS A 164 18.21 22.26 -1.41
N TYR A 165 16.99 21.74 -1.60
CA TYR A 165 16.65 20.86 -2.73
C TYR A 165 15.30 21.15 -3.37
N PHE A 166 14.66 22.30 -3.06
CA PHE A 166 13.34 22.63 -3.59
C PHE A 166 13.26 22.67 -5.11
N ASP A 167 14.35 23.06 -5.78
CA ASP A 167 14.41 23.15 -7.23
C ASP A 167 14.91 21.88 -7.93
N ASP A 168 15.30 20.86 -7.16
CA ASP A 168 15.82 19.59 -7.69
C ASP A 168 14.72 18.57 -8.02
N ALA A 169 13.48 18.79 -7.54
CA ALA A 169 12.36 17.87 -7.71
C ALA A 169 11.01 18.60 -7.83
N ASP A 170 10.03 17.86 -8.36
CA ASP A 170 8.65 18.30 -8.52
C ASP A 170 7.74 17.76 -7.41
N TRP A 171 8.14 16.65 -6.81
CA TRP A 171 7.40 15.91 -5.79
C TRP A 171 8.31 15.50 -4.64
N PHE A 172 7.80 15.60 -3.41
CA PHE A 172 8.56 15.40 -2.18
C PHE A 172 7.91 14.31 -1.34
N MET A 173 8.50 13.12 -1.34
CA MET A 173 7.96 11.94 -0.67
C MET A 173 8.61 11.72 0.69
N LYS A 174 7.78 11.65 1.73
CA LYS A 174 8.14 11.12 3.05
C LYS A 174 7.94 9.60 3.04
N ALA A 175 8.92 8.88 3.56
CA ALA A 175 8.82 7.45 3.87
C ALA A 175 9.47 7.17 5.25
N ASP A 176 9.11 6.05 5.88
CA ASP A 176 9.79 5.54 7.07
C ASP A 176 10.84 4.49 6.67
N ASP A 177 11.77 4.17 7.57
CA ASP A 177 12.84 3.20 7.33
C ASP A 177 12.39 1.74 7.21
N ASP A 178 11.10 1.48 7.44
CA ASP A 178 10.40 0.21 7.20
C ASP A 178 9.34 0.30 6.09
N THR A 179 9.33 1.38 5.30
CA THR A 179 8.48 1.52 4.11
C THR A 179 9.14 0.93 2.87
N TYR A 180 8.35 0.30 1.99
CA TYR A 180 8.77 -0.08 0.63
C TYR A 180 7.92 0.65 -0.42
N VAL A 181 8.56 1.18 -1.47
CA VAL A 181 7.88 2.02 -2.48
C VAL A 181 8.20 1.55 -3.89
N ILE A 182 7.17 1.31 -4.70
CA ILE A 182 7.32 1.06 -6.15
C ILE A 182 7.28 2.42 -6.86
N LEU A 183 8.45 3.01 -7.06
CA LEU A 183 8.59 4.38 -7.59
C LEU A 183 7.97 4.57 -8.98
N ASP A 184 7.96 3.54 -9.83
CA ASP A 184 7.37 3.63 -11.16
C ASP A 184 5.84 3.76 -11.11
N ASN A 185 5.20 3.01 -10.21
CA ASN A 185 3.77 3.13 -9.94
C ASN A 185 3.43 4.51 -9.36
N LEU A 186 4.28 5.01 -8.46
CA LEU A 186 4.14 6.35 -7.91
C LEU A 186 4.25 7.43 -9.00
N ARG A 187 5.24 7.34 -9.89
CA ARG A 187 5.37 8.29 -11.01
C ARG A 187 4.19 8.24 -11.94
N TRP A 188 3.64 7.07 -12.21
CA TRP A 188 2.44 6.93 -13.01
C TRP A 188 1.24 7.66 -12.39
N LEU A 189 1.02 7.50 -11.07
CA LEU A 189 -0.01 8.26 -10.34
C LEU A 189 0.22 9.77 -10.48
N LEU A 190 1.43 10.24 -10.17
CA LEU A 190 1.77 11.66 -10.13
C LEU A 190 1.80 12.32 -11.51
N SER A 191 2.05 11.56 -12.58
CA SER A 191 2.10 12.06 -13.96
C SER A 191 0.80 12.70 -14.46
N LYS A 192 -0.31 12.45 -13.75
CA LYS A 192 -1.65 12.97 -14.03
C LYS A 192 -1.89 14.36 -13.45
N TYR A 193 -1.00 14.84 -12.57
CA TYR A 193 -1.18 16.06 -11.80
C TYR A 193 -0.08 17.09 -12.12
N ASN A 194 -0.41 18.36 -11.94
CA ASN A 194 0.56 19.43 -12.05
C ASN A 194 1.21 19.67 -10.66
N PRO A 195 2.55 19.61 -10.52
CA PRO A 195 3.22 19.82 -9.24
C PRO A 195 3.05 21.23 -8.66
N GLU A 196 2.65 22.23 -9.46
CA GLU A 196 2.30 23.58 -8.96
C GLU A 196 0.87 23.66 -8.39
N GLN A 197 0.08 22.59 -8.45
CA GLN A 197 -1.18 22.52 -7.71
C GLN A 197 -0.90 22.21 -6.24
N PRO A 198 -1.58 22.85 -5.28
CA PRO A 198 -1.40 22.58 -3.85
C PRO A 198 -2.10 21.26 -3.47
N ILE A 199 -1.44 20.12 -3.72
CA ILE A 199 -2.01 18.78 -3.52
C ILE A 199 -1.00 17.84 -2.87
N TYR A 200 -1.48 16.89 -2.08
CA TYR A 200 -0.67 15.82 -1.50
C TYR A 200 -1.42 14.49 -1.52
N PHE A 201 -0.67 13.39 -1.61
CA PHE A 201 -1.20 12.04 -1.78
C PHE A 201 -0.63 11.10 -0.72
N GLY A 202 -1.38 10.05 -0.40
CA GLY A 202 -0.98 9.02 0.57
C GLY A 202 -2.15 8.12 0.92
N ARG A 203 -2.05 7.41 2.05
CA ARG A 203 -3.17 6.63 2.59
C ARG A 203 -4.13 7.54 3.35
N ARG A 204 -5.28 7.86 2.76
CA ARG A 204 -6.22 8.82 3.35
C ARG A 204 -7.06 8.22 4.49
N PHE A 205 -6.88 8.78 5.68
CA PHE A 205 -7.70 8.54 6.86
C PHE A 205 -8.75 9.64 7.03
N LYS A 206 -9.95 9.23 7.46
CA LYS A 206 -11.13 10.08 7.63
C LYS A 206 -11.23 10.88 8.94
N PRO A 207 -10.87 10.35 10.12
CA PRO A 207 -11.24 11.02 11.36
C PRO A 207 -10.44 12.33 11.57
N TYR A 208 -10.94 13.21 12.44
CA TYR A 208 -10.23 14.39 12.97
C TYR A 208 -9.91 15.55 12.03
N VAL A 209 -9.87 15.36 10.71
CA VAL A 209 -9.65 16.40 9.69
C VAL A 209 -10.77 16.31 8.65
N LYS A 210 -11.40 17.43 8.27
CA LYS A 210 -12.61 17.40 7.43
C LYS A 210 -12.33 16.81 6.04
N GLN A 211 -11.21 17.18 5.43
CA GLN A 211 -10.75 16.60 4.16
C GLN A 211 -10.03 15.25 4.33
N GLY A 212 -9.89 14.74 5.56
CA GLY A 212 -9.00 13.65 5.90
C GLY A 212 -7.52 14.04 5.99
N TYR A 213 -6.67 13.08 6.29
CA TYR A 213 -5.21 13.23 6.38
C TYR A 213 -4.51 11.96 5.88
N MET A 214 -3.23 12.04 5.52
CA MET A 214 -2.48 10.88 5.01
C MET A 214 -1.74 10.17 6.13
N SER A 215 -1.90 8.85 6.26
CA SER A 215 -1.20 8.04 7.27
C SER A 215 0.32 8.18 7.14
N GLY A 216 0.99 8.42 8.28
CA GLY A 216 2.44 8.61 8.31
C GLY A 216 3.22 7.35 7.91
N GLY A 217 2.80 6.18 8.44
CA GLY A 217 3.47 4.89 8.20
C GLY A 217 3.30 4.32 6.79
N ALA A 218 2.27 4.77 6.05
CA ALA A 218 2.13 4.42 4.63
C ALA A 218 3.04 5.25 3.72
N GLY A 219 3.65 6.32 4.26
CA GLY A 219 4.27 7.39 3.48
C GLY A 219 3.24 8.30 2.81
N TYR A 220 3.71 9.48 2.43
CA TYR A 220 2.92 10.47 1.71
C TYR A 220 3.81 11.36 0.85
N VAL A 221 3.23 11.95 -0.20
CA VAL A 221 3.96 12.76 -1.18
C VAL A 221 3.30 14.13 -1.34
N LEU A 222 4.08 15.18 -1.24
CA LEU A 222 3.66 16.56 -1.43
C LEU A 222 4.06 17.02 -2.83
N SER A 223 3.18 17.78 -3.47
CA SER A 223 3.55 18.57 -4.64
C SER A 223 4.53 19.69 -4.28
N LYS A 224 5.20 20.25 -5.29
CA LYS A 224 6.08 21.41 -5.13
C LYS A 224 5.39 22.60 -4.47
N GLU A 225 4.17 22.92 -4.89
CA GLU A 225 3.39 23.99 -4.28
C GLU A 225 2.96 23.64 -2.84
N ALA A 226 2.62 22.38 -2.55
CA ALA A 226 2.27 21.96 -1.19
C ALA A 226 3.44 22.13 -0.22
N LEU A 227 4.66 21.75 -0.61
CA LEU A 227 5.87 21.95 0.21
C LEU A 227 6.16 23.43 0.45
N ARG A 228 6.08 24.26 -0.60
CA ARG A 228 6.26 25.71 -0.53
C ARG A 228 5.33 26.34 0.51
N ARG A 229 4.04 25.99 0.46
CA ARG A 229 3.03 26.49 1.41
C ARG A 229 3.28 25.98 2.81
N PHE A 230 3.62 24.70 2.97
CA PHE A 230 3.88 24.10 4.28
C PHE A 230 5.02 24.84 4.99
N VAL A 231 6.18 24.98 4.34
CA VAL A 231 7.33 25.68 4.95
C VAL A 231 7.03 27.15 5.23
N ASN A 232 6.36 27.85 4.31
CA ASN A 232 5.94 29.23 4.53
C ASN A 232 4.97 29.36 5.72
N ALA A 233 4.05 28.41 5.91
CA ALA A 233 3.08 28.43 6.99
C ALA A 233 3.72 28.36 8.38
N PHE A 234 4.83 27.64 8.53
CA PHE A 234 5.62 27.66 9.77
C PHE A 234 6.37 29.00 9.95
N LYS A 235 6.93 29.56 8.87
CA LYS A 235 7.58 30.87 8.90
C LYS A 235 6.61 31.99 9.31
N THR A 236 5.34 31.90 8.90
CA THR A 236 4.30 32.88 9.22
C THR A 236 3.41 32.49 10.42
N ASN A 237 3.77 31.46 11.19
CA ASN A 237 2.98 30.93 12.32
C ASN A 237 1.52 30.54 12.00
N LYS A 238 1.20 30.25 10.73
CA LYS A 238 -0.10 29.68 10.33
C LYS A 238 -0.21 28.21 10.73
N CYS A 239 0.92 27.51 10.74
CA CYS A 239 1.06 26.18 11.31
C CYS A 239 2.10 26.20 12.43
N SER A 240 1.90 25.33 13.40
CA SER A 240 2.82 25.12 14.52
C SER A 240 2.82 23.63 14.88
N HIS A 241 3.71 23.25 15.80
CA HIS A 241 3.71 21.90 16.36
C HIS A 241 2.45 21.67 17.22
N SER A 242 1.36 21.21 16.60
CA SER A 242 0.02 21.15 17.19
C SER A 242 -0.33 19.82 17.88
N SER A 243 0.44 18.75 17.62
CA SER A 243 0.24 17.43 18.22
C SER A 243 1.53 16.60 18.15
N SER A 244 1.65 15.60 19.01
CA SER A 244 2.67 14.54 18.92
C SER A 244 2.34 13.48 17.86
N ILE A 245 1.10 13.47 17.33
CA ILE A 245 0.68 12.60 16.24
C ILE A 245 1.02 13.30 14.92
N GLU A 246 2.12 12.87 14.31
CA GLU A 246 2.77 13.52 13.16
C GLU A 246 1.83 13.70 11.96
N ASP A 247 1.20 12.63 11.52
CA ASP A 247 0.38 12.62 10.31
C ASP A 247 -0.91 13.44 10.47
N LEU A 248 -1.53 13.34 11.64
CA LEU A 248 -2.68 14.16 12.01
C LEU A 248 -2.32 15.65 12.07
N ALA A 249 -1.17 15.99 12.66
CA ALA A 249 -0.72 17.37 12.78
C ALA A 249 -0.39 17.97 11.41
N LEU A 250 0.29 17.20 10.55
CA LEU A 250 0.56 17.55 9.16
C LEU A 250 -0.74 17.75 8.40
N GLY A 251 -1.69 16.80 8.46
CA GLY A 251 -2.97 16.87 7.77
C GLY A 251 -3.82 18.08 8.16
N LYS A 252 -3.85 18.43 9.46
CA LYS A 252 -4.46 19.67 9.94
C LYS A 252 -3.80 20.91 9.36
N CYS A 253 -2.46 20.93 9.30
CA CYS A 253 -1.75 22.02 8.66
C CYS A 253 -2.13 22.13 7.18
N MET A 254 -2.10 21.02 6.42
CA MET A 254 -2.46 20.97 4.99
C MET A 254 -3.86 21.53 4.73
N GLU A 255 -4.86 21.14 5.54
CA GLU A 255 -6.21 21.69 5.46
C GLU A 255 -6.23 23.20 5.70
N ASN A 256 -5.54 23.67 6.74
CA ASN A 256 -5.48 25.10 7.09
C ASN A 256 -4.81 25.97 6.01
N ILE A 257 -3.87 25.41 5.25
CA ILE A 257 -3.13 26.12 4.19
C ILE A 257 -3.72 25.88 2.79
N ASN A 258 -4.93 25.31 2.71
CA ASN A 258 -5.64 24.99 1.48
C ASN A 258 -4.81 24.11 0.53
N VAL A 259 -4.17 23.09 1.08
CA VAL A 259 -3.56 22.00 0.31
C VAL A 259 -4.55 20.84 0.30
N GLU A 260 -4.96 20.46 -0.91
CA GLU A 260 -5.96 19.43 -1.17
C GLU A 260 -5.38 18.04 -0.90
N ALA A 261 -6.09 17.22 -0.12
CA ALA A 261 -5.79 15.80 -0.06
C ALA A 261 -6.30 15.12 -1.36
N GLY A 262 -5.36 14.65 -2.18
CA GLY A 262 -5.64 14.03 -3.47
C GLY A 262 -6.12 12.58 -3.36
N ASP A 263 -6.78 12.08 -4.40
CA ASP A 263 -7.11 10.67 -4.53
C ASP A 263 -5.93 9.90 -5.13
N SER A 264 -5.34 9.03 -4.31
CA SER A 264 -4.16 8.22 -4.65
C SER A 264 -4.51 6.83 -5.19
N ARG A 265 -5.80 6.50 -5.29
CA ARG A 265 -6.24 5.17 -5.72
C ARG A 265 -5.91 4.92 -7.19
N ASP A 266 -5.75 3.65 -7.54
CA ASP A 266 -5.53 3.24 -8.92
C ASP A 266 -6.77 3.47 -9.80
N THR A 267 -6.67 3.17 -11.09
CA THR A 267 -7.79 3.30 -12.04
C THR A 267 -8.99 2.40 -11.74
N SER A 268 -8.80 1.37 -10.91
CA SER A 268 -9.86 0.48 -10.43
C SER A 268 -10.42 0.92 -9.08
N GLY A 269 -9.96 2.06 -8.53
CA GLY A 269 -10.39 2.58 -7.24
C GLY A 269 -9.79 1.84 -6.04
N LYS A 270 -8.68 1.13 -6.21
CA LYS A 270 -7.96 0.43 -5.14
C LYS A 270 -6.91 1.32 -4.50
N GLU A 271 -6.69 1.10 -3.22
CA GLU A 271 -5.65 1.78 -2.44
C GLU A 271 -4.26 1.43 -2.97
N THR A 272 -3.37 2.42 -3.05
CA THR A 272 -1.97 2.24 -3.50
C THR A 272 -0.95 2.58 -2.40
N PHE A 273 -1.43 3.13 -1.28
CA PHE A 273 -0.67 3.42 -0.08
C PHE A 273 -1.23 2.58 1.07
N HIS A 274 -0.36 1.80 1.72
CA HIS A 274 -0.76 0.79 2.70
C HIS A 274 -0.02 1.04 4.03
N PRO A 275 -0.74 1.19 5.16
CA PRO A 275 -0.14 1.56 6.44
C PRO A 275 0.34 0.37 7.27
N PHE A 276 0.26 -0.86 6.72
CA PHE A 276 0.65 -2.10 7.39
C PHE A 276 1.41 -2.99 6.43
N VAL A 277 2.10 -3.98 7.00
CA VAL A 277 2.83 -5.03 6.26
C VAL A 277 1.94 -5.77 5.25
N PRO A 278 2.50 -6.28 4.13
CA PRO A 278 1.72 -6.88 3.06
C PRO A 278 0.76 -7.99 3.49
N GLU A 279 1.15 -8.81 4.47
CA GLU A 279 0.36 -9.92 5.01
C GLU A 279 -1.03 -9.45 5.47
N HIS A 280 -1.11 -8.26 6.07
CA HIS A 280 -2.34 -7.69 6.61
C HIS A 280 -3.33 -7.27 5.51
N HIS A 281 -2.87 -7.08 4.26
CA HIS A 281 -3.72 -6.70 3.13
C HIS A 281 -3.91 -7.84 2.11
N LEU A 282 -2.99 -8.81 2.07
CA LEU A 282 -3.05 -9.95 1.16
C LEU A 282 -3.91 -11.09 1.72
N ILE A 283 -3.91 -11.29 3.04
CA ILE A 283 -4.64 -12.38 3.69
C ILE A 283 -6.03 -11.90 4.12
N ARG A 284 -7.07 -12.43 3.45
CA ARG A 284 -8.46 -12.12 3.80
C ARG A 284 -8.77 -12.54 5.23
N GLY A 285 -9.39 -11.65 5.99
CA GLY A 285 -9.80 -11.91 7.37
C GLY A 285 -8.67 -11.80 8.39
N TYR A 286 -7.44 -11.46 7.97
CA TYR A 286 -6.32 -11.25 8.89
C TYR A 286 -6.60 -10.10 9.87
N LEU A 287 -7.06 -8.96 9.36
CA LEU A 287 -7.52 -7.84 10.18
C LEU A 287 -9.00 -8.02 10.54
N PRO A 288 -9.35 -8.20 11.83
CA PRO A 288 -10.75 -8.40 12.22
C PRO A 288 -11.58 -7.17 11.89
N ARG A 289 -12.86 -7.33 11.51
CA ARG A 289 -13.75 -6.20 11.13
C ARG A 289 -13.98 -5.17 12.25
N THR A 290 -13.73 -5.56 13.50
CA THR A 290 -13.75 -4.67 14.67
C THR A 290 -12.50 -3.79 14.80
N PHE A 291 -11.45 -4.07 14.01
CA PHE A 291 -10.20 -3.33 14.06
C PHE A 291 -10.40 -1.87 13.61
N TRP A 292 -9.76 -0.93 14.31
CA TRP A 292 -9.96 0.51 14.12
C TRP A 292 -9.74 0.96 12.68
N TYR A 293 -8.82 0.31 11.96
CA TYR A 293 -8.46 0.61 10.57
C TYR A 293 -9.69 0.71 9.66
N TRP A 294 -10.66 -0.19 9.83
CA TRP A 294 -11.87 -0.20 9.00
C TRP A 294 -12.69 1.08 9.15
N ASN A 295 -12.69 1.68 10.34
CA ASN A 295 -13.38 2.94 10.62
C ASN A 295 -12.58 4.17 10.20
N TYR A 296 -11.27 4.02 9.97
CA TYR A 296 -10.38 5.11 9.60
C TYR A 296 -10.34 5.33 8.09
N ASN A 297 -10.74 4.35 7.27
CA ASN A 297 -10.70 4.45 5.83
C ASN A 297 -11.59 5.60 5.31
N TYR A 298 -11.00 6.51 4.54
CA TYR A 298 -11.75 7.58 3.87
C TYR A 298 -12.62 7.03 2.75
N TYR A 299 -12.05 6.15 1.93
CA TYR A 299 -12.77 5.41 0.91
C TYR A 299 -13.24 4.06 1.47
N PRO A 300 -14.46 3.59 1.13
CA PRO A 300 -14.92 2.27 1.56
C PRO A 300 -13.96 1.17 1.10
N ALA A 301 -13.51 0.33 2.04
CA ALA A 301 -12.63 -0.79 1.70
C ALA A 301 -13.43 -1.89 0.98
N ILE A 302 -12.98 -2.26 -0.22
CA ILE A 302 -13.61 -3.30 -1.04
C ILE A 302 -12.83 -4.61 -0.86
N GLU A 303 -13.41 -5.59 -0.17
CA GLU A 303 -12.86 -6.96 -0.13
C GLU A 303 -13.47 -7.77 -1.28
N TRP A 304 -12.69 -8.11 -2.29
CA TRP A 304 -13.14 -8.97 -3.39
C TRP A 304 -12.89 -10.47 -3.10
N PRO A 305 -13.71 -11.38 -3.65
CA PRO A 305 -13.43 -12.81 -3.61
C PRO A 305 -12.12 -13.12 -4.35
N ILE A 306 -11.23 -13.88 -3.73
CA ILE A 306 -9.94 -14.22 -4.31
C ILE A 306 -10.17 -15.16 -5.50
N THR A 307 -9.86 -14.71 -6.71
CA THR A 307 -9.32 -15.59 -7.74
C THR A 307 -7.81 -15.38 -7.75
N HIS A 308 -7.01 -16.38 -8.11
CA HIS A 308 -5.54 -16.27 -8.02
C HIS A 308 -4.93 -15.05 -8.76
N ALA A 309 -5.67 -14.42 -9.67
CA ALA A 309 -5.27 -13.18 -10.34
C ALA A 309 -5.41 -11.91 -9.47
N SER A 310 -6.36 -11.86 -8.52
CA SER A 310 -6.74 -10.61 -7.85
C SER A 310 -5.79 -10.14 -6.74
N ALA A 311 -4.92 -11.02 -6.25
CA ALA A 311 -3.98 -10.70 -5.17
C ALA A 311 -2.79 -9.84 -5.66
N MET A 312 -2.31 -10.06 -6.88
CA MET A 312 -1.21 -9.28 -7.47
C MET A 312 -1.65 -7.89 -7.93
N ASP A 313 -2.90 -7.77 -8.40
CA ASP A 313 -3.49 -6.50 -8.81
C ASP A 313 -3.70 -5.51 -7.65
N ASN A 314 -3.64 -5.95 -6.38
CA ASN A 314 -3.79 -5.05 -5.23
C ASN A 314 -2.54 -4.21 -4.93
N TYR A 315 -1.39 -4.55 -5.51
CA TYR A 315 -0.11 -3.85 -5.31
C TYR A 315 0.46 -3.25 -6.59
N GLY A 316 -0.32 -3.23 -7.69
CA GLY A 316 0.16 -2.78 -8.98
C GLY A 316 1.35 -3.60 -9.51
N ILE A 317 1.45 -4.88 -9.11
CA ILE A 317 2.34 -5.83 -9.76
C ILE A 317 1.63 -6.21 -11.07
N ILE A 318 1.86 -5.40 -12.10
CA ILE A 318 1.43 -5.72 -13.46
C ILE A 318 2.16 -7.02 -13.83
N PRO A 319 1.47 -8.15 -14.07
CA PRO A 319 2.16 -9.32 -14.60
C PRO A 319 2.74 -8.96 -15.98
N PRO A 320 3.94 -9.45 -16.34
CA PRO A 320 4.52 -9.19 -17.64
C PRO A 320 3.51 -9.55 -18.74
N ILE A 321 3.25 -8.59 -19.63
CA ILE A 321 2.35 -8.77 -20.78
C ILE A 321 3.02 -9.78 -21.71
N GLY A 322 2.71 -11.06 -21.50
CA GLY A 322 3.38 -12.15 -22.18
C GLY A 322 2.71 -13.49 -21.98
N LYS A 323 1.37 -13.56 -22.10
CA LYS A 323 0.58 -14.76 -22.48
C LYS A 323 -0.93 -14.48 -22.45
N LEU A 324 -1.38 -13.51 -23.24
CA LEU A 324 -2.77 -13.45 -23.69
C LEU A 324 -2.78 -13.29 -25.21
N LEU A 325 -2.45 -14.38 -25.90
CA LEU A 325 -2.97 -14.62 -27.24
C LEU A 325 -3.80 -15.90 -27.18
N PRO A 326 -5.10 -15.85 -27.49
CA PRO A 326 -5.90 -17.05 -27.67
C PRO A 326 -5.37 -17.77 -28.91
N ASN A 327 -5.03 -19.04 -28.77
CA ASN A 327 -4.82 -19.90 -29.92
C ASN A 327 -6.13 -19.95 -30.71
N SER A 328 -6.17 -19.22 -31.83
CA SER A 328 -7.04 -19.55 -32.94
C SER A 328 -6.39 -20.69 -33.72
N ARG A 329 -6.94 -21.89 -33.57
CA ARG A 329 -7.10 -22.88 -34.64
C ARG A 329 -8.06 -23.98 -34.20
#